data_AF-A0A0Q6WBZ9-F1
#
_entry.id   AF-A0A0Q6WBZ9-F1
#
_cell.length_a   1.000
_cell.length_b   1.000
_cell.length_c   1.000
_cell.angle_alpha   90.00
_cell.angle_beta   90.00
_cell.angle_gamma   90.00
#
_symmetry.space_group_name_H-M   'P 1'
#
loop_
_entity.id
_entity.type
_entity.pdbx_description
1 polymer ?
#
loop_
_entity_poly.entity_id
_entity_poly.type
_entity_poly.pdbx_seq_one_letter_code
_entity_poly.pdbx_strand_id
1 'polypeptide(L)'
;MTTPIEGTPGNVERNELSFPAADGLLALADSDGHALPVERPGAQVTRAVLAALQDSGLGLELDERNLLCLRYGPAAHVVCVSRQAVAPERMPDLLKHKIVLGAVATRAIGDEDWRVDHLLLAEPVAGLACSVHVMVQRRSGELVMAGWGELAHGQLLFHLHAVKRPGAVPVAIAGCLGDGRLDITHAAASMPDAMH
;
A
#
# COMPACT_ATOMS: atom_id res chain seq x y z
N MET A 1 43.10 -15.76 -16.39
CA MET A 1 41.88 -16.60 -16.34
C MET A 1 41.19 -16.31 -15.03
N THR A 2 40.21 -15.43 -15.06
CA THR A 2 39.43 -14.96 -13.90
C THR A 2 38.03 -15.56 -14.01
N THR A 3 37.66 -16.38 -13.04
CA THR A 3 36.30 -16.94 -12.89
C THR A 3 35.36 -15.86 -12.35
N PRO A 4 34.17 -15.65 -12.95
CA PRO A 4 33.16 -14.80 -12.35
C PRO A 4 32.40 -15.58 -11.27
N ILE A 5 32.17 -14.91 -10.14
CA ILE A 5 31.36 -15.37 -9.02
C ILE A 5 29.90 -15.07 -9.39
N GLU A 6 29.12 -16.10 -9.72
CA GLU A 6 27.66 -16.00 -9.81
C GLU A 6 27.09 -15.90 -8.39
N GLY A 7 26.72 -14.69 -8.00
CA GLY A 7 25.89 -14.45 -6.83
C GLY A 7 24.44 -14.79 -7.17
N THR A 8 23.93 -15.91 -6.64
CA THR A 8 22.52 -16.27 -6.68
C THR A 8 21.71 -15.18 -5.94
N PRO A 9 20.77 -14.47 -6.59
CA PRO A 9 19.90 -13.53 -5.88
C PRO A 9 19.01 -14.30 -4.90
N GLY A 10 18.96 -13.81 -3.66
CA GLY A 10 18.22 -14.39 -2.55
C GLY A 10 16.77 -14.68 -2.93
N ASN A 11 16.42 -15.96 -2.89
CA ASN A 11 15.07 -16.44 -3.04
C ASN A 11 14.30 -16.06 -1.77
N VAL A 12 13.66 -14.88 -1.78
CA VAL A 12 12.67 -14.51 -0.77
C VAL A 12 11.55 -15.53 -0.92
N GLU A 13 11.41 -16.43 0.05
CA GLU A 13 10.35 -17.43 0.08
C GLU A 13 9.01 -16.74 -0.18
N ARG A 14 8.39 -17.08 -1.31
CA ARG A 14 7.03 -16.66 -1.65
C ARG A 14 6.08 -17.38 -0.71
N ASN A 15 5.93 -16.85 0.50
CA ASN A 15 4.89 -17.29 1.40
C ASN A 15 3.57 -16.84 0.77
N GLU A 16 2.78 -17.80 0.26
CA GLU A 16 1.43 -17.53 -0.24
C GLU A 16 0.61 -16.96 0.92
N LEU A 17 0.23 -15.70 0.82
CA LEU A 17 -0.53 -15.03 1.87
C LEU A 17 -1.99 -15.41 1.69
N SER A 18 -2.58 -16.02 2.71
CA SER A 18 -4.01 -16.26 2.72
C SER A 18 -4.75 -14.93 2.83
N PHE A 19 -5.55 -14.61 1.82
CA PHE A 19 -6.48 -13.49 1.89
C PHE A 19 -7.51 -13.75 3.01
N PRO A 20 -7.82 -12.76 3.86
CA PRO A 20 -8.75 -12.95 4.96
C PRO A 20 -10.16 -13.19 4.43
N ALA A 21 -10.92 -14.07 5.10
CA ALA A 21 -12.35 -14.17 4.87
C ALA A 21 -13.04 -12.84 5.20
N ALA A 22 -14.21 -12.58 4.61
CA ALA A 22 -14.94 -11.32 4.79
C ALA A 22 -15.18 -10.96 6.27
N ASP A 23 -15.44 -11.95 7.12
CA ASP A 23 -15.64 -11.77 8.57
C ASP A 23 -14.36 -11.33 9.32
N GLY A 24 -13.19 -11.44 8.68
CA GLY A 24 -11.92 -10.95 9.19
C GLY A 24 -11.60 -9.51 8.79
N LEU A 25 -12.44 -8.88 7.97
CA LEU A 25 -12.33 -7.47 7.61
C LEU A 25 -13.09 -6.65 8.64
N LEU A 26 -12.49 -5.54 9.11
CA LEU A 26 -13.18 -4.64 10.01
C LEU A 26 -14.33 -3.97 9.25
N ALA A 27 -15.56 -4.23 9.71
CA ALA A 27 -16.72 -3.54 9.23
C ALA A 27 -16.51 -2.03 9.40
N LEU A 28 -16.76 -1.28 8.33
CA LEU A 28 -17.18 0.10 8.50
C LEU A 28 -18.54 -0.01 9.18
N ALA A 29 -18.66 0.43 10.43
CA ALA A 29 -19.99 0.74 10.92
C ALA A 29 -20.62 1.70 9.90
N ASP A 30 -21.92 1.56 9.60
CA ASP A 30 -22.67 2.41 8.67
C ASP A 30 -22.71 3.91 9.08
N SER A 31 -21.83 4.33 9.98
CA SER A 31 -21.84 5.56 10.73
C SER A 31 -20.44 6.20 10.74
N ASP A 32 -20.39 7.41 10.17
CA ASP A 32 -19.56 8.52 10.67
C ASP A 32 -18.02 8.33 10.67
N GLY A 33 -17.47 7.56 9.74
CA GLY A 33 -16.03 7.59 9.48
C GLY A 33 -15.57 9.00 9.09
N HIS A 34 -14.59 9.57 9.79
CA HIS A 34 -14.05 10.87 9.42
C HIS A 34 -13.23 10.73 8.13
N ALA A 35 -13.64 11.47 7.10
CA ALA A 35 -12.88 11.58 5.86
C ALA A 35 -11.46 12.10 6.19
N LEU A 36 -10.45 11.32 5.81
CA LEU A 36 -9.06 11.71 5.97
C LEU A 36 -8.65 12.51 4.74
N PRO A 37 -8.04 13.69 4.91
CA PRO A 37 -7.50 14.44 3.80
C PRO A 37 -6.37 13.62 3.16
N VAL A 38 -6.44 13.49 1.84
CA VAL A 38 -5.37 12.95 1.01
C VAL A 38 -4.72 14.14 0.31
N GLU A 39 -3.44 14.35 0.56
CA GLU A 39 -2.71 15.48 0.00
C GLU A 39 -1.38 15.04 -0.60
N ARG A 40 -0.79 15.89 -1.44
CA ARG A 40 0.60 15.67 -1.84
C ARG A 40 1.52 16.11 -0.71
N PRO A 41 2.53 15.30 -0.33
CA PRO A 41 3.50 15.73 0.66
C PRO A 41 4.31 16.92 0.15
N GLY A 42 4.68 17.82 1.06
CA GLY A 42 5.62 18.90 0.75
C GLY A 42 7.02 18.37 0.44
N ALA A 43 7.84 19.15 -0.26
CA ALA A 43 9.15 18.74 -0.76
C ALA A 43 10.10 18.16 0.31
N GLN A 44 10.05 18.68 1.54
CA GLN A 44 10.86 18.15 2.65
C GLN A 44 10.43 16.74 3.05
N VAL A 45 9.11 16.50 3.15
CA VAL A 45 8.54 15.18 3.45
C VAL A 45 8.84 14.22 2.32
N THR A 46 8.64 14.63 1.06
CA THR A 46 8.99 13.83 -0.12
C THR A 46 10.44 13.37 -0.06
N ARG A 47 11.39 14.27 0.19
CA ARG A 47 12.82 13.92 0.27
C ARG A 47 13.11 12.93 1.40
N ALA A 48 12.54 13.15 2.59
CA ALA A 48 12.75 12.28 3.74
C ALA A 48 12.18 10.86 3.51
N VAL A 49 11.00 10.78 2.91
CA VAL A 49 10.35 9.51 2.54
C VAL A 49 11.16 8.75 1.49
N LEU A 50 11.66 9.44 0.46
CA LEU A 50 12.49 8.83 -0.57
C LEU A 50 13.81 8.31 0.00
N ALA A 51 14.44 9.05 0.91
CA ALA A 51 15.64 8.58 1.62
C ALA A 51 15.33 7.32 2.44
N ALA A 52 14.26 7.33 3.25
CA ALA A 52 13.84 6.16 4.01
C ALA A 52 13.54 4.93 3.12
N LEU A 53 12.98 5.15 1.92
CA LEU A 53 12.72 4.10 0.95
C LEU A 53 14.00 3.53 0.34
N GLN A 54 14.99 4.38 0.03
CA GLN A 54 16.31 3.93 -0.41
C GLN A 54 17.00 3.09 0.67
N ASP A 55 17.01 3.59 1.91
CA ASP A 55 17.63 2.92 3.05
C ASP A 55 16.93 1.60 3.42
N SER A 56 15.64 1.47 3.11
CA SER A 56 14.86 0.25 3.40
C SER A 56 15.32 -0.98 2.61
N GLY A 57 16.04 -0.79 1.50
CA GLY A 57 16.57 -1.84 0.64
C GLY A 57 15.52 -2.58 -0.21
N LEU A 58 14.31 -2.02 -0.37
CA LEU A 58 13.21 -2.68 -1.09
C LEU A 58 13.42 -2.79 -2.61
N GLY A 59 14.36 -2.03 -3.19
CA GLY A 59 14.65 -2.07 -4.63
C GLY A 59 13.50 -1.58 -5.53
N LEU A 60 12.53 -0.84 -4.97
CA LEU A 60 11.41 -0.29 -5.73
C LEU A 60 11.84 0.99 -6.44
N GLU A 61 11.63 1.04 -7.75
CA GLU A 61 11.72 2.29 -8.50
C GLU A 61 10.46 3.11 -8.28
N LEU A 62 10.57 4.25 -7.62
CA LEU A 62 9.42 5.07 -7.23
C LEU A 62 9.26 6.29 -8.12
N ASP A 63 8.02 6.76 -8.24
CA ASP A 63 7.72 8.06 -8.84
C ASP A 63 7.39 9.08 -7.75
N GLU A 64 8.25 10.09 -7.61
CA GLU A 64 8.08 11.20 -6.66
C GLU A 64 6.78 11.97 -6.90
N ARG A 65 6.23 11.90 -8.10
CA ARG A 65 4.97 12.56 -8.48
C ARG A 65 3.73 11.81 -7.98
N ASN A 66 3.89 10.55 -7.56
CA ASN A 66 2.82 9.65 -7.12
C ASN A 66 2.86 9.37 -5.62
N LEU A 67 3.37 10.32 -4.86
CA LEU A 67 3.33 10.28 -3.40
C LEU A 67 2.02 10.91 -2.91
N LEU A 68 1.28 10.16 -2.10
CA LEU A 68 0.08 10.64 -1.42
C LEU A 68 0.26 10.51 0.08
N CYS A 69 -0.03 11.59 0.79
CA CYS A 69 0.07 11.69 2.24
C CYS A 69 -1.32 11.64 2.85
N LEU A 70 -1.54 10.69 3.75
CA LEU A 70 -2.70 10.60 4.61
C LEU A 70 -2.28 10.96 6.04
N ARG A 71 -3.01 11.87 6.66
CA ARG A 71 -2.76 12.28 8.06
C ARG A 71 -3.92 11.84 8.94
N TYR A 72 -3.59 11.23 10.07
CA TYR A 72 -4.55 10.91 11.11
C TYR A 72 -3.99 11.37 12.46
N GLY A 73 -4.52 12.48 12.97
CA GLY A 73 -3.96 13.15 14.13
C GLY A 73 -2.48 13.53 13.89
N PRO A 74 -1.54 13.16 14.78
CA PRO A 74 -0.13 13.47 14.59
C PRO A 74 0.63 12.43 13.74
N ALA A 75 0.00 11.30 13.42
CA ALA A 75 0.59 10.28 12.57
C ALA A 75 0.42 10.64 11.09
N ALA A 76 1.43 10.30 10.29
CA ALA A 76 1.38 10.49 8.84
C ALA A 76 1.81 9.22 8.11
N HIS A 77 1.10 8.93 7.03
CA HIS A 77 1.36 7.80 6.14
C HIS A 77 1.55 8.34 4.74
N VAL A 78 2.68 8.05 4.10
CA VAL A 78 2.96 8.43 2.72
C VAL A 78 2.97 7.17 1.88
N VAL A 79 1.96 7.04 1.03
CA VAL A 79 1.83 5.95 0.06
C VAL A 79 2.72 6.27 -1.13
N CYS A 80 3.58 5.31 -1.47
CA CYS A 80 4.58 5.42 -2.51
C CYS A 80 4.36 4.28 -3.50
N VAL A 81 3.96 4.61 -4.73
CA VAL A 81 3.73 3.60 -5.76
C VAL A 81 4.96 3.45 -6.66
N SER A 82 5.27 2.21 -7.01
CA SER A 82 6.36 1.91 -7.94
C SER A 82 5.99 2.35 -9.36
N ARG A 83 7.00 2.80 -10.11
CA ARG A 83 6.87 3.14 -11.54
C ARG A 83 6.33 1.98 -12.35
N GLN A 84 6.75 0.75 -12.01
CA GLN A 84 6.30 -0.46 -12.67
C GLN A 84 4.81 -0.71 -12.47
N ALA A 85 4.25 -0.38 -11.30
CA ALA A 85 2.84 -0.57 -11.00
C ALA A 85 1.92 0.44 -11.69
N VAL A 86 2.41 1.64 -12.01
CA VAL A 86 1.64 2.67 -12.73
C VAL A 86 1.84 2.62 -14.25
N ALA A 87 2.76 1.79 -14.73
CA ALA A 87 3.07 1.65 -16.16
C ALA A 87 1.90 0.96 -16.89
N PRO A 88 1.27 1.61 -17.89
CA PRO A 88 0.07 1.08 -18.56
C PRO A 88 0.26 -0.34 -19.13
N GLU A 89 1.45 -0.63 -19.67
CA GLU A 89 1.79 -1.93 -20.25
C GLU A 89 1.95 -3.05 -19.23
N ARG A 90 2.12 -2.71 -17.95
CA ARG A 90 2.25 -3.66 -16.83
C ARG A 90 0.92 -3.92 -16.13
N MET A 91 -0.10 -3.10 -16.37
CA MET A 91 -1.39 -3.25 -15.69
C MET A 91 -2.05 -4.64 -15.92
N PRO A 92 -2.00 -5.25 -17.13
CA PRO A 92 -2.53 -6.60 -17.33
C PRO A 92 -1.79 -7.71 -16.57
N ASP A 93 -0.58 -7.43 -16.08
CA ASP A 93 0.23 -8.40 -15.34
C ASP A 93 -0.30 -8.64 -13.91
N LEU A 94 -1.06 -7.68 -13.36
CA LEU A 94 -1.76 -7.82 -12.08
C LEU A 94 -2.73 -9.01 -12.06
N LEU A 95 -3.25 -9.40 -13.23
CA LEU A 95 -4.18 -10.53 -13.37
C LEU A 95 -3.45 -11.88 -13.51
N LYS A 96 -2.12 -11.88 -13.59
CA LYS A 96 -1.32 -13.08 -13.85
C LYS A 96 -0.46 -13.48 -12.66
N HIS A 97 0.01 -12.51 -11.89
CA HIS A 97 0.94 -12.76 -10.79
C HIS A 97 0.78 -11.75 -9.66
N LYS A 98 1.28 -12.13 -8.50
CA LYS A 98 1.42 -11.25 -7.34
C LYS A 98 2.47 -10.18 -7.62
N ILE A 99 2.12 -8.91 -7.43
CA ILE A 99 2.97 -7.74 -7.68
C ILE A 99 3.07 -6.89 -6.43
N VAL A 100 4.28 -6.39 -6.14
CA VAL A 100 4.47 -5.30 -5.18
C VAL A 100 4.14 -3.99 -5.89
N LEU A 101 2.99 -3.40 -5.56
CA LEU A 101 2.56 -2.13 -6.12
C LEU A 101 3.42 -0.98 -5.61
N GLY A 102 3.82 -1.04 -4.34
CA GLY A 102 4.52 0.05 -3.68
C GLY A 102 4.79 -0.22 -2.20
N ALA A 103 5.03 0.85 -1.46
CA ALA A 103 5.27 0.83 -0.03
C ALA A 103 4.57 2.00 0.65
N VAL A 104 4.39 1.89 1.97
CA VAL A 104 3.90 3.01 2.79
C VAL A 104 4.99 3.37 3.79
N ALA A 105 5.41 4.63 3.74
CA ALA A 105 6.28 5.21 4.74
C ALA A 105 5.40 5.78 5.85
N THR A 106 5.73 5.46 7.10
CA THR A 106 4.99 5.87 8.28
C THR A 106 5.86 6.75 9.16
N ARG A 107 5.24 7.73 9.80
CA ARG A 107 5.85 8.53 10.85
C ARG A 107 4.93 8.56 12.06
N ALA A 108 5.45 8.05 13.18
CA ALA A 108 4.73 8.00 14.44
C ALA A 108 4.71 9.37 15.14
N ILE A 109 3.91 9.48 16.19
CA ILE A 109 3.81 10.68 17.02
C ILE A 109 5.14 10.89 17.74
N GLY A 110 5.77 12.06 17.56
CA GLY A 110 7.03 12.40 18.21
C GLY A 110 8.29 11.87 17.51
N ASP A 111 8.13 11.08 16.45
CA ASP A 111 9.25 10.63 15.62
C ASP A 111 9.59 11.69 14.56
N GLU A 112 10.87 12.01 14.41
CA GLU A 112 11.36 12.86 13.33
C GLU A 112 11.56 12.08 12.02
N ASP A 113 11.82 10.78 12.15
CA ASP A 113 12.20 9.90 11.05
C ASP A 113 11.01 9.18 10.42
N TRP A 114 11.13 8.94 9.11
CA TRP A 114 10.20 8.11 8.36
C TRP A 114 10.69 6.66 8.36
N ARG A 115 9.76 5.72 8.56
CA ARG A 115 10.04 4.28 8.50
C ARG A 115 9.24 3.65 7.38
N VAL A 116 9.85 2.71 6.66
CA VAL A 116 9.17 1.95 5.62
C VAL A 116 9.00 0.52 6.12
N ASP A 117 7.83 0.28 6.69
CA ASP A 117 7.47 -0.98 7.33
C ASP A 117 6.29 -1.66 6.66
N HIS A 118 5.63 -1.03 5.70
CA HIS A 118 4.48 -1.59 4.99
C HIS A 118 4.70 -1.67 3.47
N LEU A 119 4.22 -2.76 2.87
CA LEU A 119 4.20 -3.02 1.44
C LEU A 119 2.76 -3.01 0.94
N LEU A 120 2.54 -2.41 -0.23
CA LEU A 120 1.30 -2.47 -0.96
C LEU A 120 1.42 -3.56 -2.03
N LEU A 121 0.52 -4.54 -1.99
CA LEU A 121 0.56 -5.74 -2.82
C LEU A 121 -0.75 -5.88 -3.60
N ALA A 122 -0.66 -6.46 -4.80
CA ALA A 122 -1.80 -6.97 -5.55
C ALA A 122 -1.58 -8.43 -5.94
N GLU A 123 -2.64 -9.23 -5.93
CA GLU A 123 -2.60 -10.66 -6.26
C GLU A 123 -3.87 -11.06 -7.01
N PRO A 124 -3.81 -11.81 -8.12
CA PRO A 124 -5.00 -12.19 -8.87
C PRO A 124 -5.95 -13.05 -8.03
N VAL A 125 -7.26 -12.84 -8.19
CA VAL A 125 -8.27 -13.71 -7.56
C VAL A 125 -8.49 -14.94 -8.42
N ALA A 126 -8.27 -16.12 -7.84
CA ALA A 126 -8.50 -17.38 -8.53
C ALA A 126 -9.98 -17.50 -8.97
N GLY A 127 -10.20 -17.75 -10.26
CA GLY A 127 -11.53 -17.99 -10.82
C GLY A 127 -12.37 -16.75 -11.11
N LEU A 128 -11.89 -15.53 -10.81
CA LEU A 128 -12.57 -14.28 -11.18
C LEU A 128 -11.78 -13.51 -12.23
N ALA A 129 -12.44 -13.21 -13.36
CA ALA A 129 -11.84 -12.40 -14.40
C ALA A 129 -11.72 -10.95 -13.94
N CYS A 130 -10.59 -10.31 -14.25
CA CYS A 130 -10.31 -8.91 -13.94
C CYS A 130 -10.28 -8.53 -12.45
N SER A 131 -10.34 -9.49 -11.52
CA SER A 131 -10.31 -9.20 -10.08
C SER A 131 -8.94 -9.49 -9.47
N VAL A 132 -8.52 -8.62 -8.56
CA VAL A 132 -7.32 -8.80 -7.75
C VAL A 132 -7.64 -8.56 -6.28
N HIS A 133 -6.97 -9.28 -5.39
CA HIS A 133 -6.81 -8.89 -4.01
C HIS A 133 -5.81 -7.73 -3.93
N VAL A 134 -6.15 -6.70 -3.17
CA VAL A 134 -5.23 -5.61 -2.83
C VAL A 134 -4.97 -5.68 -1.33
N MET A 135 -3.71 -5.56 -0.93
CA MET A 135 -3.27 -5.83 0.44
C MET A 135 -2.22 -4.82 0.89
N VAL A 136 -2.28 -4.40 2.14
CA VAL A 136 -1.21 -3.68 2.84
C VAL A 136 -0.66 -4.59 3.91
N GLN A 137 0.62 -4.92 3.81
CA GLN A 137 1.28 -5.89 4.67
C GLN A 137 2.50 -5.27 5.34
N ARG A 138 2.72 -5.56 6.62
CA ARG A 138 3.98 -5.24 7.31
C ARG A 138 5.13 -6.08 6.77
N ARG A 139 6.37 -5.59 6.90
CA ARG A 139 7.60 -6.36 6.61
C ARG A 139 7.71 -7.65 7.43
N SER A 140 7.05 -7.72 8.59
CA SER A 140 6.94 -8.93 9.41
C SER A 140 6.05 -10.01 8.79
N GLY A 141 5.31 -9.70 7.73
CA GLY A 141 4.32 -10.58 7.13
C GLY A 141 2.89 -10.34 7.63
N GLU A 142 2.69 -9.49 8.65
CA GLU A 142 1.36 -9.21 9.19
C GLU A 142 0.51 -8.39 8.20
N LEU A 143 -0.69 -8.87 7.91
CA LEU A 143 -1.65 -8.16 7.06
C LEU A 143 -2.36 -7.07 7.87
N VAL A 144 -2.32 -5.83 7.37
CA VAL A 144 -2.88 -4.64 8.03
C VAL A 144 -4.16 -4.19 7.35
N MET A 145 -4.17 -4.15 6.02
CA MET A 145 -5.37 -3.87 5.23
C MET A 145 -5.50 -4.92 4.13
N ALA A 146 -6.74 -5.23 3.77
CA ALA A 146 -7.06 -6.15 2.70
C ALA A 146 -8.36 -5.73 2.04
N GLY A 147 -8.46 -6.02 0.75
CA GLY A 147 -9.68 -5.81 0.01
C GLY A 147 -9.50 -6.22 -1.44
N TRP A 148 -10.30 -5.64 -2.30
CA TRP A 148 -10.48 -6.10 -3.66
C TRP A 148 -10.24 -4.96 -4.62
N GLY A 149 -9.78 -5.29 -5.79
CA GLY A 149 -9.78 -4.37 -6.91
C GLY A 149 -10.23 -5.04 -8.20
N GLU A 150 -10.76 -4.21 -9.07
CA GLU A 150 -11.22 -4.58 -10.39
C GLU A 150 -10.39 -3.84 -11.42
N LEU A 151 -9.89 -4.57 -12.41
CA LEU A 151 -9.19 -3.99 -13.54
C LEU A 151 -10.20 -3.65 -14.64
N ALA A 152 -10.41 -2.35 -14.85
CA ALA A 152 -11.30 -1.83 -15.87
C ALA A 152 -10.62 -0.68 -16.64
N HIS A 153 -10.69 -0.72 -17.97
CA HIS A 153 -10.16 0.36 -18.85
C HIS A 153 -8.69 0.73 -18.59
N GLY A 154 -7.84 -0.25 -18.22
CA GLY A 154 -6.42 0.01 -17.92
C GLY A 154 -6.15 0.63 -16.55
N GLN A 155 -7.15 0.67 -15.67
CA GLN A 155 -7.06 1.15 -14.31
C GLN A 155 -7.48 0.06 -13.33
N LEU A 156 -6.77 -0.04 -12.22
CA LEU A 156 -7.16 -0.82 -11.07
C LEU A 156 -8.00 0.06 -10.14
N LEU A 157 -9.30 -0.19 -10.07
CA LEU A 157 -10.20 0.40 -9.08
C LEU A 157 -10.12 -0.47 -7.83
N PHE A 158 -9.87 0.08 -6.65
CA PHE A 158 -9.67 -0.72 -5.45
C PHE A 158 -10.38 -0.17 -4.22
N HIS A 159 -10.70 -1.09 -3.32
CA HIS A 159 -11.25 -0.84 -2.00
C HIS A 159 -10.52 -1.70 -0.98
N LEU A 160 -10.01 -1.08 0.07
CA LEU A 160 -9.27 -1.69 1.17
C LEU A 160 -9.97 -1.44 2.48
N HIS A 161 -10.01 -2.47 3.32
CA HIS A 161 -10.48 -2.39 4.70
C HIS A 161 -9.36 -2.83 5.64
N ALA A 162 -9.28 -2.20 6.80
CA ALA A 162 -8.36 -2.66 7.84
C ALA A 162 -8.73 -4.08 8.30
N VAL A 163 -7.74 -4.96 8.40
CA VAL A 163 -7.88 -6.31 8.97
C VAL A 163 -7.67 -6.25 10.49
N LYS A 164 -6.74 -5.40 10.92
CA LYS A 164 -6.44 -5.09 12.33
C LYS A 164 -6.20 -3.59 12.47
N ARG A 165 -6.43 -3.04 13.67
CA ARG A 165 -6.14 -1.63 14.01
C ARG A 165 -4.91 -1.48 14.92
N PRO A 166 -3.68 -1.79 14.49
CA PRO A 166 -2.52 -1.37 15.26
C PRO A 166 -2.30 0.14 15.04
N GLY A 167 -2.88 0.96 15.91
CA GLY A 167 -2.64 2.41 15.94
C GLY A 167 -3.44 3.23 14.93
N ALA A 168 -2.78 4.21 14.30
CA ALA A 168 -3.37 5.30 13.51
C ALA A 168 -3.62 4.95 12.03
N VAL A 169 -4.11 3.74 11.73
CA VAL A 169 -4.33 3.28 10.35
C VAL A 169 -5.76 3.61 9.90
N PRO A 170 -5.98 4.06 8.64
CA PRO A 170 -7.33 4.21 8.09
C PRO A 170 -8.12 2.90 8.17
N VAL A 171 -9.41 3.00 8.45
CA VAL A 171 -10.30 1.82 8.50
C VAL A 171 -10.72 1.41 7.10
N ALA A 172 -10.84 2.37 6.18
CA ALA A 172 -11.06 2.08 4.77
C ALA A 172 -10.34 3.07 3.85
N ILE A 173 -9.93 2.58 2.69
CA ILE A 173 -9.34 3.37 1.60
C ILE A 173 -9.97 2.89 0.29
N ALA A 174 -10.39 3.80 -0.57
CA ALA A 174 -10.76 3.51 -1.94
C ALA A 174 -10.03 4.45 -2.90
N GLY A 175 -9.72 3.96 -4.08
CA GLY A 175 -8.98 4.72 -5.06
C GLY A 175 -8.86 4.03 -6.41
N CYS A 176 -8.07 4.65 -7.28
CA CYS A 176 -7.69 4.08 -8.56
C CYS A 176 -6.20 4.17 -8.80
N LEU A 177 -5.66 3.14 -9.45
CA LEU A 177 -4.28 3.06 -9.88
C LEU A 177 -4.24 2.84 -11.39
N GLY A 178 -3.68 3.78 -12.14
CA GLY A 178 -3.61 3.71 -13.59
C GLY A 178 -3.23 5.05 -14.20
N ASP A 179 -3.01 5.06 -15.52
CA ASP A 179 -2.59 6.26 -16.27
C ASP A 179 -1.38 6.99 -15.66
N GLY A 180 -0.41 6.22 -15.14
CA GLY A 180 0.79 6.79 -14.54
C GLY A 180 0.57 7.38 -13.14
N ARG A 181 -0.58 7.17 -12.48
CA ARG A 181 -0.86 7.75 -11.16
C ARG A 181 -1.66 6.88 -10.21
N LEU A 182 -1.50 7.18 -8.92
CA LEU A 182 -2.42 6.75 -7.86
C LEU A 182 -3.32 7.93 -7.50
N ASP A 183 -4.62 7.66 -7.37
CA ASP A 183 -5.59 8.59 -6.81
C ASP A 183 -6.37 7.89 -5.68
N ILE A 184 -6.46 8.52 -4.52
CA ILE A 184 -7.25 8.02 -3.40
C ILE A 184 -8.47 8.92 -3.29
N THR A 185 -9.61 8.38 -3.71
CA THR A 185 -10.89 9.10 -3.76
C THR A 185 -11.61 9.09 -2.41
N HIS A 186 -11.31 8.10 -1.58
CA HIS A 186 -11.89 7.98 -0.25
C HIS A 186 -10.87 7.40 0.73
N ALA A 187 -10.76 8.02 1.90
CA ALA A 187 -10.05 7.45 3.04
C ALA A 187 -10.83 7.81 4.29
N ALA A 188 -11.06 6.83 5.16
CA ALA A 188 -11.83 7.02 6.37
C ALA A 188 -11.09 6.44 7.57
N ALA A 189 -11.15 7.15 8.70
CA ALA A 189 -10.79 6.60 10.00
C ALA A 189 -12.05 6.42 10.85
N SER A 190 -12.06 5.38 11.69
CA SER A 190 -13.01 5.33 12.81
C SER A 190 -12.72 6.49 13.75
N MET A 191 -13.74 6.99 14.43
CA MET A 191 -13.50 7.89 15.56
C MET A 191 -12.50 7.24 16.53
N PRO A 192 -11.58 8.02 17.12
CA PRO A 192 -10.76 7.50 18.20
C PRO A 192 -11.73 6.99 19.27
N ASP A 193 -11.56 5.73 19.71
CA ASP A 193 -12.27 5.27 20.89
C ASP A 193 -12.01 6.31 21.98
N ALA A 194 -13.09 6.85 22.56
CA ALA A 194 -12.96 7.69 23.73
C ALA A 194 -12.14 6.89 24.73
N MET A 195 -10.91 7.33 25.00
CA MET A 195 -10.08 6.73 26.03
C MET A 195 -10.89 6.72 27.33
N HIS A 196 -11.39 5.54 27.70
CA HIS A 196 -11.97 5.28 29.00
C HIS A 196 -10.87 4.90 29.99
#